data_AF-A0A957CIL5-F1
#
_entry.id   AF-A0A957CIL5-F1
#
_cell.length_a   1.000
_cell.length_b   1.000
_cell.length_c   1.000
_cell.angle_alpha   90.00
_cell.angle_beta   90.00
_cell.angle_gamma   90.00
#
_symmetry.space_group_name_H-M   'P 1'
#
loop_
_entity.id
_entity.type
_entity.pdbx_description
1 polymer ?
#
loop_
_entity_poly.entity_id
_entity_poly.type
_entity_poly.pdbx_seq_one_letter_code
_entity_poly.pdbx_strand_id
1 'polypeptide(L)'
;RNVLIENNTGTAVINLTNSTINTAQNEDGFFVIGGSNGGNNANITLNVTDSSFTHNGAGQLKAHAEDSSTVDVNITGNDFDGQPDVVGDFGIDLAVRDNANLTFDVIGTGANPQTFQPIRSHAINVYASGGGTASGTIDGNVIQESRVGAGVRVVAQVTDVVGFNPSITIAVQNNTISNIQGAGLGGIHIESRDGTSGLSGTANVQATLNNNSVTINGADSVIQALINGGNTMCLDVTNNSAAGAATSPFAGFGSTHYIGNPIPGNPLGGGNVTYDGYISGNLGGTWNANGNTPTLAAGISGEAYVDGTQPTNGTCATVAATANATTVVDAANAHTSTWAFADKIAAMQAGYQTAPASAKQANGESTALAAKDNNPVEVAAVATDKAASTAKPAQSGETVNVALGLLDPGQVVVITFDVTVDVTIPANVGQVCNQGVVSGDNFANVLTDDPNVGGVTDPTCTTLPRVDIEVTISDNPDPLEAGANGGVNNLVHTITVKNNGP
;
A
#
# COMPACT_ATOMS: atom_id res chain seq x y z
N ARG A 1 11.74 -18.12 4.31
CA ARG A 1 10.56 -18.06 3.41
C ARG A 1 9.48 -18.90 4.06
N ASN A 2 8.33 -18.31 4.37
CA ASN A 2 7.28 -19.00 5.12
C ASN A 2 6.21 -19.49 4.15
N VAL A 3 5.84 -18.65 3.19
CA VAL A 3 4.90 -18.98 2.11
C VAL A 3 5.53 -18.63 0.77
N LEU A 4 5.55 -19.61 -0.13
CA LEU A 4 5.97 -19.46 -1.52
C LEU A 4 4.84 -19.98 -2.39
N ILE A 5 4.35 -19.15 -3.31
CA ILE A 5 3.24 -19.50 -4.21
C ILE A 5 3.72 -19.33 -5.65
N GLU A 6 3.68 -20.42 -6.40
CA GLU A 6 4.17 -20.52 -7.77
C GLU A 6 3.08 -21.15 -8.64
N ASN A 7 2.99 -20.74 -9.91
CA ASN A 7 2.10 -21.32 -10.92
C ASN A 7 0.62 -21.37 -10.49
N ASN A 8 0.17 -20.33 -9.79
CA ASN A 8 -1.20 -20.22 -9.34
C ASN A 8 -2.02 -19.44 -10.35
N THR A 9 -2.94 -20.12 -11.04
CA THR A 9 -3.88 -19.49 -11.97
C THR A 9 -5.06 -18.82 -11.25
N GLY A 10 -5.25 -19.09 -9.95
CA GLY A 10 -6.21 -18.41 -9.08
C GLY A 10 -5.56 -17.36 -8.19
N THR A 11 -6.33 -16.84 -7.24
CA THR A 11 -5.84 -15.91 -6.20
C THR A 11 -5.67 -16.66 -4.88
N ALA A 12 -4.45 -16.63 -4.33
CA ALA A 12 -4.19 -17.12 -2.99
C ALA A 12 -4.43 -15.98 -1.98
N VAL A 13 -5.34 -16.19 -1.03
CA VAL A 13 -5.64 -15.20 0.02
C VAL A 13 -5.00 -15.65 1.33
N ILE A 14 -4.19 -14.79 1.93
CA ILE A 14 -3.51 -15.00 3.21
C ILE A 14 -3.99 -13.92 4.17
N ASN A 15 -4.64 -14.34 5.25
CA ASN A 15 -5.11 -13.43 6.31
C ASN A 15 -4.34 -13.69 7.60
N LEU A 16 -3.64 -12.68 8.09
CA LEU A 16 -3.04 -12.63 9.42
C LEU A 16 -3.82 -11.61 10.25
N THR A 17 -4.61 -12.09 11.20
CA THR A 17 -5.46 -11.23 12.04
C THR A 17 -5.19 -11.54 13.50
N ASN A 18 -4.99 -10.51 14.34
CA ASN A 18 -4.71 -10.67 15.77
C ASN A 18 -3.60 -11.69 16.07
N SER A 19 -2.58 -11.74 15.21
CA SER A 19 -1.53 -12.76 15.27
C SER A 19 -0.29 -12.20 15.94
N THR A 20 0.45 -13.04 16.68
CA THR A 20 1.77 -12.68 17.23
C THR A 20 2.83 -13.51 16.52
N ILE A 21 3.74 -12.84 15.82
CA ILE A 21 4.85 -13.45 15.09
C ILE A 21 6.14 -13.03 15.80
N ASN A 22 6.70 -13.99 16.52
CA ASN A 22 7.93 -13.84 17.28
C ASN A 22 8.86 -14.99 16.90
N THR A 23 9.85 -14.70 16.06
CA THR A 23 10.87 -15.67 15.69
C THR A 23 12.05 -15.58 16.64
N ALA A 24 12.80 -16.68 16.78
CA ALA A 24 14.01 -16.66 17.58
C ALA A 24 15.03 -15.68 16.96
N GLN A 25 15.84 -15.07 17.82
CA GLN A 25 16.84 -14.07 17.43
C GLN A 25 17.63 -14.57 16.20
N ASN A 26 17.62 -13.77 15.12
CA ASN A 26 18.20 -14.01 13.78
C ASN A 26 17.30 -14.66 12.71
N GLU A 27 16.04 -15.00 13.01
CA GLU A 27 15.12 -15.47 11.98
C GLU A 27 14.23 -14.35 11.44
N ASP A 28 14.00 -14.45 10.14
CA ASP A 28 13.04 -13.68 9.37
C ASP A 28 11.60 -13.96 9.87
N GLY A 29 10.78 -12.93 10.09
CA GLY A 29 9.37 -12.96 10.51
C GLY A 29 8.42 -13.62 9.50
N PHE A 30 7.49 -12.90 8.87
CA PHE A 30 6.55 -13.45 7.87
C PHE A 30 6.84 -13.05 6.42
N PHE A 31 6.84 -14.04 5.52
CA PHE A 31 7.45 -13.94 4.20
C PHE A 31 6.53 -14.56 3.16
N VAL A 32 6.06 -13.73 2.23
CA VAL A 32 5.26 -14.14 1.09
C VAL A 32 5.97 -13.74 -0.19
N ILE A 33 6.11 -14.70 -1.11
CA ILE A 33 6.67 -14.46 -2.44
C ILE A 33 5.72 -15.06 -3.47
N GLY A 34 5.30 -14.22 -4.42
CA GLY A 34 4.58 -14.63 -5.62
C GLY A 34 5.53 -14.71 -6.80
N GLY A 35 5.65 -15.91 -7.38
CA GLY A 35 6.59 -16.17 -8.46
C GLY A 35 7.92 -16.75 -8.00
N SER A 36 8.68 -17.21 -8.99
CA SER A 36 10.03 -17.76 -8.82
C SER A 36 10.68 -17.84 -10.19
N ASN A 37 11.95 -17.43 -10.28
CA ASN A 37 12.80 -17.54 -11.47
C ASN A 37 12.33 -18.61 -12.48
N GLY A 38 11.59 -18.20 -13.52
CA GLY A 38 11.11 -19.16 -14.52
C GLY A 38 9.81 -18.82 -15.25
N GLY A 39 9.24 -17.62 -15.09
CA GLY A 39 7.98 -17.26 -15.72
C GLY A 39 6.76 -17.87 -15.03
N ASN A 40 6.87 -18.16 -13.74
CA ASN A 40 5.75 -18.60 -12.92
C ASN A 40 4.93 -17.38 -12.51
N ASN A 41 3.61 -17.46 -12.67
CA ASN A 41 2.70 -16.39 -12.27
C ASN A 41 1.95 -16.82 -11.00
N ALA A 42 1.77 -15.89 -10.08
CA ALA A 42 0.89 -16.05 -8.93
C ALA A 42 0.11 -14.77 -8.68
N ASN A 43 -1.18 -14.91 -8.35
CA ASN A 43 -1.96 -13.81 -7.78
C ASN A 43 -2.10 -14.06 -6.28
N ILE A 44 -1.68 -13.09 -5.46
CA ILE A 44 -1.69 -13.19 -4.00
C ILE A 44 -2.36 -11.96 -3.42
N THR A 45 -3.26 -12.17 -2.47
CA THR A 45 -3.75 -11.12 -1.58
C THR A 45 -3.28 -11.42 -0.17
N LEU A 46 -2.53 -10.50 0.43
CA LEU A 46 -2.02 -10.58 1.79
C LEU A 46 -2.70 -9.51 2.64
N ASN A 47 -3.50 -9.92 3.62
CA ASN A 47 -4.11 -9.04 4.59
C ASN A 47 -3.47 -9.28 5.97
N VAL A 48 -2.92 -8.22 6.57
CA VAL A 48 -2.29 -8.26 7.89
C VAL A 48 -2.94 -7.20 8.77
N THR A 49 -3.73 -7.63 9.74
CA THR A 49 -4.55 -6.74 10.57
C THR A 49 -4.35 -7.00 12.05
N ASP A 50 -4.19 -5.94 12.84
CA ASP A 50 -4.11 -5.98 14.31
C ASP A 50 -3.12 -7.04 14.84
N SER A 51 -2.03 -7.28 14.11
CA SER A 51 -1.02 -8.29 14.42
C SER A 51 0.25 -7.65 14.99
N SER A 52 1.05 -8.44 15.69
CA SER A 52 2.28 -7.99 16.33
C SER A 52 3.46 -8.83 15.83
N PHE A 53 4.50 -8.14 15.37
CA PHE A 53 5.75 -8.72 14.92
C PHE A 53 6.84 -8.27 15.87
N THR A 54 7.34 -9.17 16.71
CA THR A 54 8.29 -8.80 17.77
C THR A 54 9.56 -9.61 17.67
N HIS A 55 10.72 -8.98 17.84
CA HIS A 55 12.03 -9.64 17.96
C HIS A 55 12.46 -10.47 16.73
N ASN A 56 11.91 -10.18 15.55
CA ASN A 56 12.36 -10.82 14.31
C ASN A 56 13.67 -10.17 13.84
N GLY A 57 14.59 -10.97 13.28
CA GLY A 57 16.01 -10.58 13.19
C GLY A 57 16.54 -10.09 11.85
N ALA A 58 15.78 -9.99 10.77
CA ALA A 58 16.27 -9.30 9.56
C ALA A 58 15.13 -8.66 8.79
N GLY A 59 13.98 -9.33 8.73
CA GLY A 59 12.74 -8.74 8.28
C GLY A 59 11.56 -9.16 9.13
N GLN A 60 10.69 -8.22 9.49
CA GLN A 60 9.48 -8.60 10.23
C GLN A 60 8.37 -9.07 9.27
N LEU A 61 8.14 -8.34 8.18
CA LEU A 61 7.19 -8.69 7.15
C LEU A 61 7.78 -8.46 5.75
N LYS A 62 7.71 -9.46 4.87
CA LYS A 62 8.08 -9.37 3.45
C LYS A 62 6.94 -9.80 2.55
N ALA A 63 6.68 -8.99 1.53
CA ALA A 63 5.80 -9.33 0.43
C ALA A 63 6.48 -8.98 -0.90
N HIS A 64 6.85 -10.02 -1.66
CA HIS A 64 7.59 -9.88 -2.91
C HIS A 64 6.78 -10.39 -4.09
N ALA A 65 6.74 -9.62 -5.18
CA ALA A 65 6.17 -10.01 -6.46
C ALA A 65 7.29 -10.16 -7.50
N GLU A 66 7.44 -11.35 -8.07
CA GLU A 66 8.46 -11.69 -9.06
C GLU A 66 7.84 -12.21 -10.38
N ASP A 67 8.65 -12.27 -11.44
CA ASP A 67 8.25 -12.70 -12.79
C ASP A 67 7.05 -11.92 -13.37
N SER A 68 5.87 -12.53 -13.49
CA SER A 68 4.62 -11.84 -13.92
C SER A 68 3.51 -12.03 -12.89
N SER A 69 3.90 -12.11 -11.61
CA SER A 69 2.99 -12.25 -10.48
C SER A 69 2.33 -10.92 -10.10
N THR A 70 1.17 -11.00 -9.47
CA THR A 70 0.50 -9.87 -8.83
C THR A 70 0.40 -10.14 -7.34
N VAL A 71 0.88 -9.21 -6.51
CA VAL A 71 0.74 -9.28 -5.05
C VAL A 71 0.04 -8.02 -4.57
N ASP A 72 -1.04 -8.21 -3.82
CA ASP A 72 -1.89 -7.15 -3.28
C ASP A 72 -1.79 -7.20 -1.74
N VAL A 73 -1.33 -6.13 -1.10
CA VAL A 73 -0.89 -6.15 0.30
C VAL A 73 -1.63 -5.11 1.14
N ASN A 74 -2.47 -5.54 2.06
CA ASN A 74 -3.21 -4.65 2.99
C ASN A 74 -2.69 -4.84 4.41
N ILE A 75 -2.09 -3.82 5.01
CA ILE A 75 -1.47 -3.86 6.34
C ILE A 75 -2.12 -2.79 7.23
N THR A 76 -2.88 -3.17 8.26
CA THR A 76 -3.65 -2.24 9.10
C THR A 76 -3.58 -2.53 10.60
N GLY A 77 -3.36 -1.52 11.45
CA GLY A 77 -3.34 -1.66 12.92
C GLY A 77 -2.27 -2.56 13.55
N ASN A 78 -1.15 -2.84 12.89
CA ASN A 78 -0.11 -3.76 13.39
C ASN A 78 0.97 -3.06 14.24
N ASP A 79 1.74 -3.86 14.96
CA ASP A 79 2.90 -3.42 15.73
C ASP A 79 4.16 -4.15 15.27
N PHE A 80 5.24 -3.41 15.01
CA PHE A 80 6.48 -3.89 14.45
C PHE A 80 7.66 -3.51 15.36
N ASP A 81 8.03 -4.42 16.27
CA ASP A 81 9.09 -4.23 17.27
C ASP A 81 10.35 -5.02 16.88
N GLY A 82 11.37 -4.30 16.41
CA GLY A 82 12.61 -4.88 15.91
C GLY A 82 13.56 -5.28 17.03
N GLN A 83 14.44 -6.25 16.78
CA GLN A 83 15.40 -6.62 17.80
C GLN A 83 16.50 -5.54 17.93
N PRO A 84 16.77 -5.00 19.14
CA PRO A 84 17.73 -3.89 19.32
C PRO A 84 19.17 -4.18 18.89
N ASP A 85 19.53 -5.45 18.94
CA ASP A 85 20.89 -5.90 18.77
C ASP A 85 21.21 -6.36 17.34
N VAL A 86 20.19 -6.54 16.48
CA VAL A 86 20.40 -7.05 15.12
C VAL A 86 20.46 -5.91 14.10
N VAL A 87 21.41 -6.01 13.18
CA VAL A 87 21.63 -5.02 12.11
C VAL A 87 20.92 -5.52 10.86
N GLY A 88 20.19 -4.64 10.18
CA GLY A 88 19.52 -4.95 8.91
C GLY A 88 18.00 -5.09 9.02
N ASP A 89 17.44 -5.04 10.22
CA ASP A 89 16.01 -5.23 10.51
C ASP A 89 15.13 -4.16 9.87
N PHE A 90 14.47 -4.49 8.76
CA PHE A 90 13.33 -3.70 8.29
C PHE A 90 12.02 -4.19 8.91
N GLY A 91 11.11 -3.26 9.16
CA GLY A 91 9.76 -3.58 9.59
C GLY A 91 9.02 -4.28 8.45
N ILE A 92 8.75 -3.54 7.38
CA ILE A 92 8.11 -4.05 6.17
C ILE A 92 9.04 -3.88 4.98
N ASP A 93 9.18 -4.94 4.19
CA ASP A 93 9.84 -4.92 2.88
C ASP A 93 8.90 -5.40 1.78
N LEU A 94 8.49 -4.44 0.96
CA LEU A 94 7.61 -4.59 -0.19
C LEU A 94 8.48 -4.51 -1.44
N ALA A 95 8.61 -5.60 -2.17
CA ALA A 95 9.48 -5.64 -3.34
C ALA A 95 8.78 -6.16 -4.60
N VAL A 96 9.09 -5.57 -5.74
CA VAL A 96 8.63 -6.02 -7.05
C VAL A 96 9.79 -6.13 -8.03
N ARG A 97 9.79 -7.18 -8.85
CA ARG A 97 10.82 -7.48 -9.83
C ARG A 97 10.23 -7.86 -11.19
N ASP A 98 11.06 -7.83 -12.22
CA ASP A 98 10.74 -8.33 -13.57
C ASP A 98 9.51 -7.69 -14.19
N ASN A 99 8.43 -8.42 -14.53
CA ASN A 99 7.18 -7.83 -15.06
C ASN A 99 6.03 -7.95 -14.04
N ALA A 100 6.36 -8.06 -12.75
CA ALA A 100 5.39 -8.26 -11.70
C ALA A 100 4.73 -6.94 -11.27
N ASN A 101 3.58 -7.05 -10.61
CA ASN A 101 2.84 -5.92 -10.07
C ASN A 101 2.66 -6.09 -8.55
N LEU A 102 2.87 -5.01 -7.81
CA LEU A 102 2.69 -4.94 -6.37
C LEU A 102 1.78 -3.76 -6.02
N THR A 103 0.59 -4.05 -5.52
CA THR A 103 -0.28 -3.05 -4.91
C THR A 103 -0.21 -3.15 -3.40
N PHE A 104 -0.22 -2.03 -2.70
CA PHE A 104 -0.11 -2.05 -1.24
C PHE A 104 -0.80 -0.87 -0.54
N ASP A 105 -1.30 -1.13 0.66
CA ASP A 105 -1.75 -0.12 1.60
C ASP A 105 -1.20 -0.45 3.00
N VAL A 106 -0.36 0.45 3.53
CA VAL A 106 0.20 0.37 4.88
C VAL A 106 -0.40 1.48 5.72
N ILE A 107 -1.49 1.15 6.41
CA ILE A 107 -2.37 2.12 7.06
C ILE A 107 -2.31 1.97 8.58
N GLY A 108 -1.85 3.01 9.26
CA GLY A 108 -2.11 3.24 10.67
C GLY A 108 -3.48 3.86 10.86
N THR A 109 -4.27 3.28 11.76
CA THR A 109 -5.57 3.84 12.12
C THR A 109 -5.41 4.71 13.35
N GLY A 110 -6.14 5.82 13.48
CA GLY A 110 -6.00 6.69 14.65
C GLY A 110 -6.27 5.99 16.00
N ALA A 111 -7.05 4.90 16.00
CA ALA A 111 -7.28 4.07 17.18
C ALA A 111 -6.09 3.12 17.46
N ASN A 112 -5.53 2.53 16.40
CA ASN A 112 -4.37 1.62 16.43
C ASN A 112 -3.35 2.07 15.38
N PRO A 113 -2.46 3.04 15.71
CA PRO A 113 -1.44 3.46 14.77
C PRO A 113 -0.48 2.29 14.53
N GLN A 114 -0.08 2.09 13.28
CA GLN A 114 1.01 1.18 12.97
C GLN A 114 2.26 1.70 13.65
N THR A 115 2.80 0.94 14.60
CA THR A 115 3.98 1.36 15.34
C THR A 115 5.18 0.60 14.82
N PHE A 116 6.21 1.33 14.40
CA PHE A 116 7.47 0.74 13.96
C PHE A 116 8.59 1.17 14.91
N GLN A 117 9.30 0.19 15.47
CA GLN A 117 10.55 0.39 16.22
C GLN A 117 11.71 -0.42 15.60
N PRO A 118 12.11 -0.15 14.35
CA PRO A 118 13.19 -0.88 13.68
C PRO A 118 14.52 -0.28 14.10
N ILE A 119 15.34 -1.01 14.84
CA ILE A 119 16.45 -0.36 15.53
C ILE A 119 17.63 -0.05 14.60
N ARG A 120 17.78 -0.74 13.46
CA ARG A 120 18.96 -0.59 12.58
C ARG A 120 18.71 -0.71 11.06
N SER A 121 17.49 -0.42 10.58
CA SER A 121 17.20 -0.35 9.13
C SER A 121 15.97 0.51 8.83
N HIS A 122 15.47 0.40 7.61
CA HIS A 122 14.27 1.07 7.13
C HIS A 122 13.01 0.55 7.81
N ALA A 123 12.10 1.42 8.27
CA ALA A 123 10.84 0.93 8.83
C ALA A 123 9.95 0.32 7.76
N ILE A 124 9.78 1.05 6.66
CA ILE A 124 9.06 0.60 5.49
C ILE A 124 9.98 0.78 4.27
N ASN A 125 10.26 -0.30 3.57
CA ASN A 125 11.00 -0.31 2.32
C ASN A 125 10.07 -0.73 1.18
N VAL A 126 9.95 0.12 0.16
CA VAL A 126 9.27 -0.18 -1.10
C VAL A 126 10.31 -0.18 -2.20
N TYR A 127 10.48 -1.30 -2.88
CA TYR A 127 11.55 -1.50 -3.84
C TYR A 127 11.02 -2.07 -5.16
N ALA A 128 11.26 -1.38 -6.26
CA ALA A 128 10.95 -1.86 -7.60
C ALA A 128 12.23 -2.02 -8.41
N SER A 129 12.36 -3.15 -9.10
CA SER A 129 13.48 -3.40 -10.00
C SER A 129 13.07 -4.22 -11.21
N GLY A 130 13.99 -4.37 -12.17
CA GLY A 130 13.62 -4.90 -13.48
C GLY A 130 12.57 -3.99 -14.11
N GLY A 131 11.45 -4.54 -14.56
CA GLY A 131 10.29 -3.78 -15.09
C GLY A 131 9.11 -3.77 -14.10
N GLY A 132 9.36 -4.13 -12.84
CA GLY A 132 8.32 -4.31 -11.84
C GLY A 132 7.63 -2.98 -11.54
N THR A 133 6.32 -3.05 -11.32
CA THR A 133 5.53 -1.88 -10.93
C THR A 133 5.00 -2.01 -9.53
N ALA A 134 5.17 -0.96 -8.71
CA ALA A 134 4.58 -0.89 -7.39
C ALA A 134 3.70 0.36 -7.26
N SER A 135 2.53 0.22 -6.65
CA SER A 135 1.67 1.35 -6.36
C SER A 135 0.93 1.21 -5.04
N GLY A 136 0.83 2.27 -4.26
CA GLY A 136 0.21 2.15 -2.95
C GLY A 136 0.28 3.37 -2.04
N THR A 137 -0.23 3.19 -0.82
CA THR A 137 -0.29 4.23 0.20
C THR A 137 0.45 3.81 1.47
N ILE A 138 1.15 4.74 2.10
CA ILE A 138 1.66 4.66 3.48
C ILE A 138 1.00 5.80 4.26
N ASP A 139 -0.05 5.49 5.03
CA ASP A 139 -0.92 6.48 5.68
C ASP A 139 -0.98 6.28 7.20
N GLY A 140 -0.89 7.36 7.98
CA GLY A 140 -1.26 7.34 9.40
C GLY A 140 -0.34 6.53 10.32
N ASN A 141 0.88 6.22 9.88
CA ASN A 141 1.83 5.39 10.64
C ASN A 141 2.62 6.19 11.68
N VAL A 142 3.02 5.52 12.76
CA VAL A 142 3.94 6.05 13.78
C VAL A 142 5.26 5.27 13.70
N ILE A 143 6.30 5.92 13.18
CA ILE A 143 7.62 5.35 13.01
C ILE A 143 8.56 5.98 14.05
N GLN A 144 9.20 5.14 14.87
CA GLN A 144 10.08 5.56 15.95
C GLN A 144 11.43 4.83 15.90
N GLU A 145 12.51 5.53 16.28
CA GLU A 145 13.80 4.92 16.68
C GLU A 145 14.60 4.12 15.63
N SER A 146 14.62 4.54 14.36
CA SER A 146 15.60 3.97 13.41
C SER A 146 17.00 4.52 13.63
N ARG A 147 18.02 3.68 13.87
CA ARG A 147 19.42 4.14 14.08
C ARG A 147 20.32 4.12 12.85
N VAL A 148 19.93 3.41 11.78
CA VAL A 148 20.78 3.17 10.60
C VAL A 148 19.97 3.22 9.29
N GLY A 149 18.74 3.74 9.31
CA GLY A 149 17.81 3.65 8.20
C GLY A 149 16.93 4.87 8.02
N ALA A 150 16.17 4.86 6.93
CA ALA A 150 15.08 5.81 6.72
C ALA A 150 13.83 5.37 7.49
N GLY A 151 12.93 6.29 7.83
CA GLY A 151 11.59 5.90 8.27
C GLY A 151 10.87 5.19 7.12
N VAL A 152 10.73 5.90 6.00
CA VAL A 152 10.18 5.35 4.75
C VAL A 152 11.24 5.41 3.67
N ARG A 153 11.49 4.31 2.96
CA ARG A 153 12.36 4.27 1.77
C ARG A 153 11.60 3.74 0.56
N VAL A 154 11.71 4.46 -0.54
CA VAL A 154 11.08 4.12 -1.83
C VAL A 154 12.14 4.17 -2.91
N VAL A 155 12.39 3.04 -3.59
CA VAL A 155 13.45 2.95 -4.61
C VAL A 155 12.98 2.23 -5.85
N ALA A 156 13.02 2.92 -6.99
CA ALA A 156 12.98 2.29 -8.30
C ALA A 156 14.41 2.17 -8.84
N GLN A 157 14.79 0.95 -9.25
CA GLN A 157 16.15 0.65 -9.70
C GLN A 157 16.14 -0.14 -11.01
N VAL A 158 16.70 0.44 -12.07
CA VAL A 158 16.95 -0.30 -13.31
C VAL A 158 17.98 -1.40 -13.03
N THR A 159 17.64 -2.67 -13.24
CA THR A 159 18.56 -3.81 -13.09
C THR A 159 18.90 -4.43 -14.44
N ASP A 160 19.74 -5.47 -14.40
CA ASP A 160 20.42 -6.26 -15.44
C ASP A 160 19.65 -6.68 -16.70
N VAL A 161 18.37 -6.36 -16.83
CA VAL A 161 17.56 -6.68 -18.01
C VAL A 161 17.32 -5.44 -18.85
N VAL A 162 17.88 -5.45 -20.06
CA VAL A 162 17.73 -4.38 -21.06
C VAL A 162 16.25 -4.16 -21.41
N GLY A 163 15.82 -2.90 -21.38
CA GLY A 163 14.47 -2.49 -21.81
C GLY A 163 13.41 -2.55 -20.71
N PHE A 164 13.80 -2.90 -19.49
CA PHE A 164 12.91 -2.86 -18.34
C PHE A 164 12.93 -1.49 -17.65
N ASN A 165 11.74 -1.01 -17.31
CA ASN A 165 11.50 0.31 -16.75
C ASN A 165 10.72 0.17 -15.44
N PRO A 166 11.41 0.03 -14.30
CA PRO A 166 10.72 -0.16 -13.02
C PRO A 166 10.00 1.14 -12.66
N SER A 167 8.80 1.01 -12.11
CA SER A 167 8.00 2.19 -11.73
C SER A 167 7.41 2.08 -10.34
N ILE A 168 7.46 3.17 -9.58
CA ILE A 168 6.75 3.29 -8.31
C ILE A 168 5.84 4.51 -8.34
N THR A 169 4.59 4.32 -7.92
CA THR A 169 3.61 5.40 -7.70
C THR A 169 3.10 5.33 -6.26
N ILE A 170 3.49 6.25 -5.38
CA ILE A 170 3.23 6.12 -3.94
C ILE A 170 2.70 7.41 -3.30
N ALA A 171 1.77 7.27 -2.35
CA ALA A 171 1.42 8.35 -1.43
C ALA A 171 1.95 8.03 -0.03
N VAL A 172 2.76 8.93 0.54
CA VAL A 172 3.24 8.86 1.92
C VAL A 172 2.62 10.01 2.67
N GLN A 173 1.64 9.74 3.53
CA GLN A 173 0.82 10.78 4.13
C GLN A 173 0.46 10.57 5.60
N ASN A 174 0.22 11.66 6.31
CA ASN A 174 -0.21 11.66 7.72
C ASN A 174 0.67 10.84 8.67
N ASN A 175 1.94 10.58 8.32
CA ASN A 175 2.83 9.76 9.14
C ASN A 175 3.54 10.61 10.19
N THR A 176 3.73 10.06 11.38
CA THR A 176 4.62 10.62 12.41
C THR A 176 5.91 9.81 12.43
N ILE A 177 7.00 10.38 11.95
CA ILE A 177 8.32 9.77 11.87
C ILE A 177 9.23 10.49 12.87
N SER A 178 9.78 9.78 13.84
CA SER A 178 10.54 10.41 14.93
C SER A 178 11.76 9.60 15.32
N ASN A 179 12.73 10.28 15.93
CA ASN A 179 13.95 9.66 16.47
C ASN A 179 14.74 8.86 15.42
N ILE A 180 14.73 9.30 14.15
CA ILE A 180 15.61 8.73 13.12
C ILE A 180 17.03 9.24 13.37
N GLN A 181 17.94 8.32 13.61
CA GLN A 181 19.37 8.49 13.85
C GLN A 181 20.12 7.73 12.75
N GLY A 182 21.37 8.10 12.48
CA GLY A 182 22.23 7.40 11.54
C GLY A 182 22.60 8.23 10.33
N ALA A 183 23.85 8.08 9.89
CA ALA A 183 24.37 8.78 8.72
C ALA A 183 23.83 8.17 7.42
N GLY A 184 23.61 9.00 6.40
CA GLY A 184 23.38 8.58 5.03
C GLY A 184 21.93 8.45 4.60
N LEU A 185 20.93 8.66 5.45
CA LEU A 185 19.52 8.53 5.05
C LEU A 185 18.62 9.59 5.71
N GLY A 186 17.48 9.86 5.08
CA GLY A 186 16.48 10.80 5.58
C GLY A 186 15.29 10.13 6.26
N GLY A 187 14.45 10.93 6.94
CA GLY A 187 13.19 10.42 7.51
C GLY A 187 12.29 9.78 6.45
N ILE A 188 12.15 10.43 5.29
CA ILE A 188 11.57 9.87 4.07
C ILE A 188 12.64 9.91 2.97
N HIS A 189 12.91 8.79 2.32
CA HIS A 189 13.90 8.67 1.26
C HIS A 189 13.25 8.17 -0.03
N ILE A 190 13.33 8.94 -1.11
CA ILE A 190 12.84 8.58 -2.44
C ILE A 190 14.03 8.52 -3.41
N GLU A 191 14.18 7.41 -4.12
CA GLU A 191 15.31 7.17 -5.01
C GLU A 191 14.85 6.59 -6.36
N SER A 192 15.39 7.14 -7.44
CA SER A 192 15.23 6.61 -8.80
C SER A 192 16.62 6.47 -9.42
N ARG A 193 17.11 5.24 -9.57
CA ARG A 193 18.54 5.01 -9.90
C ARG A 193 18.79 3.91 -10.93
N ASP A 194 19.98 3.97 -11.51
CA ASP A 194 20.55 2.86 -12.26
C ASP A 194 21.22 1.88 -11.28
N GLY A 195 20.89 0.60 -11.39
CA GLY A 195 21.46 -0.44 -10.56
C GLY A 195 22.87 -0.85 -10.95
N THR A 196 23.20 -0.77 -12.24
CA THR A 196 24.54 -1.06 -12.77
C THR A 196 24.81 -0.20 -14.00
N SER A 197 26.01 0.36 -14.08
CA SER A 197 26.43 1.20 -15.21
C SER A 197 26.31 0.46 -16.55
N GLY A 198 25.68 1.08 -17.54
CA GLY A 198 25.67 0.60 -18.94
C GLY A 198 24.41 -0.13 -19.39
N LEU A 199 23.36 -0.17 -18.57
CA LEU A 199 22.06 -0.69 -18.96
C LEU A 199 21.17 0.42 -19.51
N SER A 200 20.35 0.08 -20.51
CA SER A 200 19.32 0.97 -21.03
C SER A 200 17.99 0.67 -20.35
N GLY A 201 17.45 1.65 -19.64
CA GLY A 201 16.15 1.63 -18.98
C GLY A 201 15.91 2.97 -18.30
N THR A 202 14.68 3.18 -17.83
CA THR A 202 14.31 4.37 -17.07
C THR A 202 13.49 3.92 -15.86
N ALA A 203 14.07 4.03 -14.67
CA ALA A 203 13.36 3.98 -13.42
C ALA A 203 12.50 5.25 -13.28
N ASN A 204 11.24 5.04 -12.90
CA ASN A 204 10.30 6.13 -12.70
C ASN A 204 9.74 6.09 -11.28
N VAL A 205 9.81 7.21 -10.56
CA VAL A 205 9.14 7.34 -9.26
C VAL A 205 8.22 8.55 -9.27
N GLN A 206 6.97 8.32 -8.90
CA GLN A 206 5.99 9.37 -8.63
C GLN A 206 5.60 9.25 -7.15
N ALA A 207 5.88 10.28 -6.35
CA ALA A 207 5.51 10.26 -4.95
C ALA A 207 4.79 11.53 -4.51
N THR A 208 3.68 11.35 -3.80
CA THR A 208 3.00 12.41 -3.05
C THR A 208 3.39 12.28 -1.58
N LEU A 209 4.03 13.30 -1.01
CA LEU A 209 4.39 13.39 0.39
C LEU A 209 3.51 14.46 1.03
N ASN A 210 2.47 14.07 1.78
CA ASN A 210 1.51 15.03 2.32
C ASN A 210 1.31 14.90 3.84
N ASN A 211 1.36 16.02 4.57
CA ASN A 211 1.00 16.05 6.00
C ASN A 211 1.82 15.09 6.89
N ASN A 212 3.09 14.82 6.57
CA ASN A 212 3.97 14.02 7.42
C ASN A 212 4.66 14.91 8.46
N SER A 213 4.78 14.40 9.69
CA SER A 213 5.59 15.00 10.75
C SER A 213 6.87 14.21 10.93
N VAL A 214 8.01 14.82 10.60
CA VAL A 214 9.31 14.15 10.61
C VAL A 214 10.27 14.84 11.57
N THR A 215 10.70 14.11 12.60
CA THR A 215 11.69 14.55 13.59
C THR A 215 12.94 13.68 13.50
N ILE A 216 14.09 14.28 13.19
CA ILE A 216 15.37 13.57 13.05
C ILE A 216 16.37 13.96 14.14
N ASN A 217 17.01 12.95 14.75
CA ASN A 217 18.00 13.12 15.81
C ASN A 217 19.37 12.58 15.34
N GLY A 218 19.91 13.22 14.30
CA GLY A 218 21.22 12.87 13.73
C GLY A 218 21.19 12.20 12.35
N ALA A 219 20.02 12.14 11.69
CA ALA A 219 19.91 11.78 10.28
C ALA A 219 20.39 12.92 9.36
N ASP A 220 20.63 12.63 8.08
CA ASP A 220 21.16 13.64 7.14
C ASP A 220 20.07 14.62 6.67
N SER A 221 18.81 14.18 6.56
CA SER A 221 17.69 15.01 6.07
C SER A 221 16.32 14.54 6.54
N VAL A 222 15.32 15.40 6.41
CA VAL A 222 13.91 15.05 6.69
C VAL A 222 13.32 14.31 5.50
N ILE A 223 13.44 14.90 4.32
CA ILE A 223 13.08 14.29 3.05
C ILE A 223 14.33 14.27 2.17
N GLN A 224 14.71 13.07 1.72
CA GLN A 224 15.80 12.84 0.79
C GLN A 224 15.22 12.40 -0.54
N ALA A 225 15.67 13.01 -1.62
CA ALA A 225 15.30 12.65 -2.97
C ALA A 225 16.57 12.49 -3.82
N LEU A 226 16.72 11.32 -4.44
CA LEU A 226 17.91 10.95 -5.21
C LEU A 226 17.51 10.47 -6.60
N ILE A 227 18.06 11.09 -7.63
CA ILE A 227 17.94 10.62 -9.00
C ILE A 227 19.32 10.40 -9.61
N ASN A 228 19.48 9.32 -10.37
CA ASN A 228 20.69 9.05 -11.15
C ASN A 228 20.33 8.75 -12.60
N GLY A 229 21.22 9.00 -13.56
CA GLY A 229 21.24 8.32 -14.87
C GLY A 229 19.96 8.31 -15.72
N GLY A 230 19.53 9.43 -16.31
CA GLY A 230 18.41 9.45 -17.26
C GLY A 230 17.04 9.02 -16.71
N ASN A 231 16.96 8.66 -15.43
CA ASN A 231 15.74 8.26 -14.74
C ASN A 231 14.79 9.45 -14.56
N THR A 232 13.54 9.17 -14.17
CA THR A 232 12.53 10.19 -13.89
C THR A 232 12.06 10.13 -12.45
N MET A 233 11.81 11.29 -11.86
CA MET A 233 11.22 11.42 -10.54
C MET A 233 10.26 12.61 -10.51
N CYS A 234 9.04 12.39 -10.01
CA CYS A 234 8.05 13.42 -9.75
C CYS A 234 7.67 13.40 -8.27
N LEU A 235 7.87 14.52 -7.57
CA LEU A 235 7.56 14.65 -6.15
C LEU A 235 6.59 15.80 -5.91
N ASP A 236 5.43 15.47 -5.35
CA ASP A 236 4.45 16.42 -4.83
C ASP A 236 4.57 16.46 -3.30
N VAL A 237 5.12 17.53 -2.73
CA VAL A 237 5.48 17.62 -1.31
C VAL A 237 4.68 18.73 -0.62
N THR A 238 3.60 18.39 0.07
CA THR A 238 2.69 19.37 0.67
C THR A 238 2.48 19.17 2.17
N ASN A 239 2.31 20.25 2.94
CA ASN A 239 1.94 20.22 4.36
C ASN A 239 2.83 19.39 5.30
N ASN A 240 4.07 19.06 4.91
CA ASN A 240 4.96 18.31 5.80
C ASN A 240 5.56 19.24 6.86
N SER A 241 5.76 18.72 8.08
CA SER A 241 6.44 19.39 9.18
C SER A 241 7.77 18.71 9.51
N ALA A 242 8.82 19.50 9.65
CA ALA A 242 10.18 19.05 9.94
C ALA A 242 10.67 19.58 11.30
N ALA A 243 11.29 18.72 12.11
CA ALA A 243 11.98 19.08 13.35
C ALA A 243 13.28 18.26 13.53
N GLY A 244 14.23 18.73 14.34
CA GLY A 244 15.45 17.97 14.66
C GLY A 244 16.75 18.76 14.60
N ALA A 245 17.85 18.10 14.98
CA ALA A 245 19.17 18.69 15.16
C ALA A 245 20.02 18.78 13.87
N ALA A 246 19.56 18.21 12.75
CA ALA A 246 20.35 18.12 11.52
C ALA A 246 20.04 19.22 10.50
N THR A 247 21.06 19.54 9.71
CA THR A 247 21.14 20.64 8.75
C THR A 247 20.32 20.35 7.50
N SER A 248 19.27 21.14 7.27
CA SER A 248 18.42 21.18 6.07
C SER A 248 17.30 20.12 5.99
N PRO A 249 16.05 20.52 5.69
CA PRO A 249 14.96 19.57 5.43
C PRO A 249 15.17 18.76 4.15
N PHE A 250 16.03 19.26 3.25
CA PHE A 250 16.54 18.56 2.08
C PHE A 250 18.07 18.56 2.12
N ALA A 251 18.70 17.40 2.30
CA ALA A 251 20.16 17.28 2.16
C ALA A 251 20.49 16.40 0.96
N GLY A 252 21.37 16.92 0.10
CA GLY A 252 22.05 16.12 -0.91
C GLY A 252 23.19 15.36 -0.24
N PHE A 253 23.52 14.16 -0.73
CA PHE A 253 24.61 13.36 -0.17
C PHE A 253 25.97 14.08 -0.29
N GLY A 254 26.78 14.01 0.78
CA GLY A 254 28.24 14.16 0.81
C GLY A 254 28.89 15.25 -0.07
N SER A 255 29.26 16.39 0.51
CA SER A 255 30.23 17.40 0.02
C SER A 255 30.15 17.96 -1.43
N THR A 256 29.23 17.51 -2.28
CA THR A 256 28.89 18.14 -3.56
C THR A 256 27.40 17.93 -3.80
N HIS A 257 26.62 18.85 -3.23
CA HIS A 257 25.17 18.88 -3.24
C HIS A 257 24.64 19.19 -4.65
N TYR A 258 23.99 18.23 -5.31
CA TYR A 258 23.33 18.50 -6.57
C TYR A 258 21.99 17.77 -6.71
N ILE A 259 20.91 18.53 -6.69
CA ILE A 259 19.72 18.21 -7.49
C ILE A 259 20.15 18.47 -8.94
N GLY A 260 20.41 17.42 -9.72
CA GLY A 260 20.53 17.54 -11.18
C GLY A 260 21.91 17.70 -11.82
N ASN A 261 23.03 17.62 -11.09
CA ASN A 261 24.37 17.65 -11.73
C ASN A 261 25.02 16.27 -11.66
N PRO A 262 25.53 15.71 -12.78
CA PRO A 262 26.22 14.44 -12.80
C PRO A 262 27.38 14.45 -11.80
N ILE A 263 27.57 13.34 -11.07
CA ILE A 263 28.78 13.11 -10.29
C ILE A 263 29.98 13.33 -11.25
N PRO A 264 30.89 14.29 -10.98
CA PRO A 264 32.03 14.53 -11.85
C PRO A 264 32.86 13.24 -12.00
N GLY A 265 32.84 12.65 -13.19
CA GLY A 265 33.49 11.37 -13.50
C GLY A 265 32.56 10.16 -13.65
N ASN A 266 31.25 10.31 -13.40
CA ASN A 266 30.26 9.28 -13.70
C ASN A 266 29.56 9.58 -15.05
N PRO A 267 29.72 8.74 -16.09
CA PRO A 267 29.14 8.97 -17.42
C PRO A 267 27.60 8.81 -17.48
N LEU A 268 26.95 8.55 -16.35
CA LEU A 268 25.49 8.39 -16.28
C LEU A 268 24.83 9.76 -16.39
N GLY A 269 24.17 10.00 -17.53
CA GLY A 269 23.58 11.30 -17.90
C GLY A 269 22.58 11.86 -16.88
N GLY A 270 22.28 13.16 -17.00
CA GLY A 270 21.33 13.84 -16.11
C GLY A 270 19.94 13.17 -16.14
N GLY A 271 19.35 12.95 -14.96
CA GLY A 271 17.95 12.54 -14.82
C GLY A 271 17.02 13.75 -14.82
N ASN A 272 15.73 13.52 -15.11
CA ASN A 272 14.71 14.58 -15.05
C ASN A 272 13.99 14.52 -13.70
N VAL A 273 14.03 15.63 -12.95
CA VAL A 273 13.25 15.76 -11.72
C VAL A 273 12.22 16.87 -11.84
N THR A 274 10.98 16.56 -11.49
CA THR A 274 9.91 17.54 -11.33
C THR A 274 9.50 17.55 -9.85
N TYR A 275 9.55 18.74 -9.24
CA TYR A 275 9.10 18.97 -7.87
C TYR A 275 7.95 19.96 -7.89
N ASP A 276 6.87 19.64 -7.19
CA ASP A 276 5.81 20.57 -6.82
C ASP A 276 5.65 20.51 -5.29
N GLY A 277 5.49 21.66 -4.61
CA GLY A 277 5.23 21.64 -3.16
C GLY A 277 5.99 22.62 -2.26
N TYR A 278 5.62 22.59 -0.97
CA TYR A 278 6.10 23.43 0.13
C TYR A 278 6.33 22.57 1.39
N ILE A 279 7.52 22.68 2.01
CA ILE A 279 7.79 22.16 3.35
C ILE A 279 7.65 23.30 4.36
N SER A 280 6.85 23.08 5.42
CA SER A 280 6.73 23.99 6.56
C SER A 280 7.52 23.47 7.76
N GLY A 281 8.16 24.31 8.57
CA GLY A 281 8.86 23.82 9.76
C GLY A 281 9.70 24.87 10.47
N ASN A 282 9.80 24.75 11.79
CA ASN A 282 10.66 25.59 12.63
C ASN A 282 11.98 24.87 12.89
N LEU A 283 12.88 24.88 11.89
CA LEU A 283 14.22 24.32 12.00
C LEU A 283 15.24 25.30 12.62
N GLY A 284 14.79 26.21 13.50
CA GLY A 284 15.68 27.18 14.15
C GLY A 284 16.21 28.29 13.23
N GLY A 285 15.61 28.48 12.04
CA GLY A 285 15.92 29.56 11.10
C GLY A 285 14.66 30.02 10.35
N THR A 286 14.60 31.31 9.98
CA THR A 286 13.48 31.91 9.21
C THR A 286 13.49 31.43 7.77
N TRP A 287 12.39 30.79 7.33
CA TRP A 287 12.12 30.44 5.94
C TRP A 287 11.27 31.53 5.28
N ASN A 288 11.61 31.94 4.05
CA ASN A 288 10.74 32.80 3.25
C ASN A 288 9.59 31.97 2.66
N ALA A 289 8.42 32.60 2.55
CA ALA A 289 7.11 31.98 2.30
C ALA A 289 6.90 31.24 0.96
N ASN A 290 7.95 30.97 0.17
CA ASN A 290 7.89 30.19 -1.07
C ASN A 290 8.81 28.95 -1.11
N GLY A 291 9.26 28.44 0.05
CA GLY A 291 9.57 27.01 0.26
C GLY A 291 10.79 26.38 -0.44
N ASN A 292 11.33 26.93 -1.52
CA ASN A 292 12.37 26.28 -2.34
C ASN A 292 13.68 27.09 -2.43
N THR A 293 13.93 28.03 -1.52
CA THR A 293 15.26 28.66 -1.44
C THR A 293 15.62 28.90 0.02
N PRO A 294 16.57 28.14 0.61
CA PRO A 294 17.05 28.44 1.94
C PRO A 294 17.79 29.78 1.90
N THR A 295 17.34 30.76 2.69
CA THR A 295 18.23 31.84 3.11
C THR A 295 19.24 31.26 4.07
N LEU A 296 20.50 31.22 3.66
CA LEU A 296 21.61 30.86 4.55
C LEU A 296 21.52 31.69 5.83
N ALA A 297 21.54 31.02 6.98
CA ALA A 297 21.85 31.67 8.24
C ALA A 297 23.23 32.33 8.10
N ALA A 298 23.32 33.62 8.43
CA ALA A 298 24.56 34.38 8.33
C ALA A 298 25.67 33.67 9.14
N GLY A 299 26.67 33.09 8.45
CA GLY A 299 27.82 32.43 9.08
C GLY A 299 28.15 31.02 8.58
N ILE A 300 27.34 30.42 7.70
CA ILE A 300 27.68 29.12 7.09
C ILE A 300 28.27 29.37 5.69
N SER A 301 29.50 28.92 5.43
CA SER A 301 30.13 29.02 4.11
C SER A 301 29.87 27.74 3.31
N GLY A 302 28.80 27.73 2.51
CA GLY A 302 28.49 26.68 1.54
C GLY A 302 27.41 27.19 0.60
N GLU A 303 27.73 27.33 -0.68
CA GLU A 303 26.78 27.81 -1.69
C GLU A 303 25.64 26.80 -1.86
N ALA A 304 24.41 27.23 -1.61
CA ALA A 304 23.23 26.55 -2.12
C ALA A 304 23.18 26.79 -3.64
N TYR A 305 23.87 25.94 -4.42
CA TYR A 305 23.77 25.96 -5.86
C TYR A 305 22.47 25.27 -6.28
N VAL A 306 21.42 26.07 -6.47
CA VAL A 306 20.32 25.70 -7.36
C VAL A 306 20.90 25.85 -8.76
N ASP A 307 21.13 24.75 -9.48
CA ASP A 307 21.44 24.84 -10.91
C ASP A 307 20.36 25.73 -11.55
N GLY A 308 20.78 26.69 -12.37
CA GLY A 308 19.95 27.77 -12.91
C GLY A 308 18.81 27.31 -13.81
N THR A 309 18.52 26.02 -13.85
CA THR A 309 17.29 25.43 -14.36
C THR A 309 16.38 25.08 -13.18
N GLN A 310 15.56 26.04 -12.76
CA GLN A 310 14.42 25.75 -11.88
C GLN A 310 13.65 24.57 -12.47
N PRO A 311 13.17 23.60 -11.66
CA PRO A 311 12.26 22.57 -12.16
C PRO A 311 11.12 23.28 -12.90
N THR A 312 10.94 22.94 -14.16
CA THR A 312 9.78 23.42 -14.93
C THR A 312 8.53 22.89 -14.22
N ASN A 313 7.55 23.76 -13.91
CA ASN A 313 6.22 23.35 -13.43
C ASN A 313 5.62 22.32 -14.39
N GLY A 314 5.83 21.03 -14.10
CA GLY A 314 5.12 19.91 -14.69
C GLY A 314 4.16 19.39 -13.63
N THR A 315 2.94 19.05 -14.04
CA THR A 315 2.00 18.38 -13.13
C THR A 315 2.47 16.95 -12.93
N CYS A 316 2.82 16.58 -11.69
CA CYS A 316 2.91 15.17 -11.32
C CYS A 316 1.56 14.50 -11.57
N ALA A 317 1.54 13.26 -12.06
CA ALA A 317 0.28 12.52 -12.06
C ALA A 317 -0.09 12.27 -10.60
N THR A 318 -1.29 12.67 -10.19
CA THR A 318 -1.77 12.39 -8.83
C THR A 318 -2.01 10.90 -8.69
N VAL A 319 -1.50 10.30 -7.62
CA VAL A 319 -1.81 8.91 -7.28
C VAL A 319 -3.31 8.84 -7.01
N ALA A 320 -4.04 8.06 -7.80
CA ALA A 320 -5.40 7.68 -7.42
C ALA A 320 -5.26 6.77 -6.19
N ALA A 321 -5.88 7.14 -5.07
CA ALA A 321 -5.98 6.22 -3.93
C ALA A 321 -6.56 4.90 -4.46
N THR A 322 -5.83 3.80 -4.30
CA THR A 322 -6.31 2.48 -4.69
C THR A 322 -7.62 2.25 -3.93
N ALA A 323 -8.72 2.05 -4.65
CA ALA A 323 -9.94 1.59 -4.02
C ALA A 323 -9.62 0.26 -3.35
N ASN A 324 -9.82 0.16 -2.02
CA ASN A 324 -9.61 -1.06 -1.24
C ASN A 324 -10.08 -2.27 -2.04
N ALA A 325 -9.21 -3.27 -2.21
CA ALA A 325 -9.59 -4.55 -2.76
C ALA A 325 -10.82 -5.06 -1.99
N THR A 326 -11.98 -4.98 -2.64
CA THR A 326 -13.23 -5.45 -2.07
C THR A 326 -13.02 -6.92 -1.75
N THR A 327 -13.26 -7.31 -0.50
CA THR A 327 -13.30 -8.72 -0.13
C THR A 327 -14.32 -9.40 -1.04
N VAL A 328 -13.82 -10.21 -1.99
CA VAL A 328 -14.67 -11.15 -2.72
C VAL A 328 -15.09 -12.19 -1.68
N VAL A 329 -16.22 -11.93 -1.02
CA VAL A 329 -16.96 -12.96 -0.30
C VAL A 329 -17.59 -13.82 -1.39
N ASP A 330 -16.81 -14.78 -1.88
CA ASP A 330 -17.31 -15.75 -2.85
C ASP A 330 -18.41 -16.57 -2.16
N ALA A 331 -19.63 -16.40 -2.66
CA ALA A 331 -20.78 -17.15 -2.19
C ALA A 331 -20.47 -18.65 -2.33
N ALA A 332 -20.55 -19.35 -1.21
CA ALA A 332 -20.29 -20.79 -1.11
C ALA A 332 -21.15 -21.58 -2.11
N ASN A 333 -20.60 -21.88 -3.28
CA ASN A 333 -21.06 -22.99 -4.11
C ASN A 333 -20.23 -24.22 -3.75
N ALA A 334 -20.80 -25.03 -2.86
CA ALA A 334 -20.27 -26.31 -2.46
C ALA A 334 -20.16 -27.27 -3.66
N HIS A 335 -18.99 -27.31 -4.30
CA HIS A 335 -18.59 -28.46 -5.11
C HIS A 335 -17.78 -29.42 -4.24
N THR A 336 -18.46 -30.43 -3.72
CA THR A 336 -17.81 -31.60 -3.10
C THR A 336 -17.16 -32.45 -4.19
N SER A 337 -15.85 -32.32 -4.38
CA SER A 337 -15.04 -33.32 -5.07
C SER A 337 -13.91 -33.78 -4.16
N THR A 338 -14.12 -34.93 -3.51
CA THR A 338 -13.11 -35.63 -2.72
C THR A 338 -12.01 -36.17 -3.63
N TRP A 339 -10.83 -35.56 -3.63
CA TRP A 339 -9.61 -36.11 -4.23
C TRP A 339 -8.61 -36.38 -3.12
N ALA A 340 -8.35 -37.67 -2.86
CA ALA A 340 -7.47 -38.13 -1.81
C ALA A 340 -6.00 -37.89 -2.17
N PHE A 341 -5.31 -37.01 -1.43
CA PHE A 341 -3.88 -36.70 -1.55
C PHE A 341 -3.03 -37.35 -0.45
N ALA A 342 -3.49 -38.45 0.15
CA ALA A 342 -2.82 -39.05 1.32
C ALA A 342 -1.60 -39.95 0.99
N ASP A 343 -1.43 -40.41 -0.25
CA ASP A 343 -0.47 -41.52 -0.55
C ASP A 343 0.89 -41.12 -1.12
N LYS A 344 1.20 -39.83 -1.36
CA LYS A 344 2.47 -39.44 -2.02
C LYS A 344 3.57 -38.85 -1.12
N ILE A 345 3.31 -38.64 0.17
CA ILE A 345 4.33 -38.10 1.08
C ILE A 345 5.24 -39.22 1.66
N ALA A 346 4.77 -40.46 1.72
CA ALA A 346 5.56 -41.58 2.25
C ALA A 346 6.65 -42.12 1.30
N ALA A 347 6.62 -41.79 0.01
CA ALA A 347 7.58 -42.32 -0.98
C ALA A 347 8.83 -41.44 -1.21
N MET A 348 8.85 -40.19 -0.71
CA MET A 348 10.00 -39.28 -0.92
C MET A 348 11.11 -39.37 0.13
N GLN A 349 10.91 -40.10 1.24
CA GLN A 349 11.90 -40.17 2.33
C GLN A 349 12.82 -41.40 2.32
N ALA A 350 12.68 -42.32 1.35
CA ALA A 350 13.47 -43.57 1.33
C ALA A 350 14.59 -43.63 0.26
N GLY A 351 14.74 -42.62 -0.60
CA GLY A 351 15.60 -42.72 -1.79
C GLY A 351 16.97 -42.04 -1.73
N TYR A 352 17.28 -41.26 -0.70
CA TYR A 352 18.43 -40.35 -0.72
C TYR A 352 19.59 -40.85 0.15
N GLN A 353 20.23 -41.98 -0.21
CA GLN A 353 21.63 -42.24 0.18
C GLN A 353 22.38 -43.19 -0.79
N THR A 354 23.60 -42.74 -1.14
CA THR A 354 24.77 -43.44 -1.75
C THR A 354 24.92 -43.55 -3.30
N ALA A 355 25.60 -42.53 -3.87
CA ALA A 355 26.78 -42.58 -4.78
C ALA A 355 26.68 -43.26 -6.19
N PRO A 356 27.65 -43.06 -7.13
CA PRO A 356 28.43 -41.88 -7.52
C PRO A 356 28.43 -41.63 -9.07
N ALA A 357 29.28 -40.70 -9.50
CA ALA A 357 29.48 -40.16 -10.86
C ALA A 357 29.64 -41.15 -12.04
N SER A 358 29.34 -40.60 -13.24
CA SER A 358 29.82 -40.92 -14.61
C SER A 358 28.77 -41.52 -15.56
N ALA A 359 28.29 -40.71 -16.52
CA ALA A 359 28.28 -41.05 -17.95
C ALA A 359 27.63 -39.95 -18.80
N LYS A 360 28.41 -39.38 -19.72
CA LYS A 360 27.92 -38.82 -20.99
C LYS A 360 27.14 -39.90 -21.74
N GLN A 361 25.94 -39.61 -22.23
CA GLN A 361 25.47 -40.16 -23.50
C GLN A 361 24.68 -39.11 -24.28
N ALA A 362 24.87 -39.20 -25.59
CA ALA A 362 24.46 -38.28 -26.62
C ALA A 362 23.12 -38.71 -27.24
N ASN A 363 22.48 -37.73 -27.87
CA ASN A 363 21.65 -37.79 -29.08
C ASN A 363 20.52 -38.83 -29.16
N GLY A 364 19.29 -38.32 -29.27
CA GLY A 364 18.14 -39.07 -29.77
C GLY A 364 17.07 -38.10 -30.26
N GLU A 365 17.10 -37.81 -31.55
CA GLU A 365 16.06 -37.10 -32.29
C GLU A 365 14.68 -37.75 -32.07
N SER A 366 13.65 -36.95 -31.85
CA SER A 366 12.26 -37.36 -32.07
C SER A 366 11.59 -36.32 -32.95
N THR A 367 11.36 -36.73 -34.19
CA THR A 367 10.57 -36.04 -35.19
C THR A 367 9.07 -36.19 -34.89
N ALA A 368 8.34 -35.15 -35.31
CA ALA A 368 6.93 -35.14 -35.72
C ALA A 368 5.84 -35.43 -34.67
N LEU A 369 5.05 -34.39 -34.37
CA LEU A 369 3.59 -34.45 -34.43
C LEU A 369 3.08 -33.04 -34.82
N ALA A 370 2.83 -32.88 -36.13
CA ALA A 370 2.06 -31.79 -36.67
C ALA A 370 0.58 -32.10 -36.49
N ALA A 371 -0.13 -31.33 -35.67
CA ALA A 371 -1.58 -31.23 -35.70
C ALA A 371 -1.94 -29.80 -36.09
N LYS A 372 -2.53 -29.68 -37.29
CA LYS A 372 -3.27 -28.49 -37.72
C LYS A 372 -4.42 -28.27 -36.77
N ASP A 373 -4.46 -27.10 -36.14
CA ASP A 373 -5.72 -26.53 -35.66
C ASP A 373 -5.94 -25.21 -36.39
N ASN A 374 -6.86 -25.25 -37.36
CA ASN A 374 -7.39 -24.06 -38.02
C ASN A 374 -8.71 -23.76 -37.33
N ASN A 375 -8.67 -23.00 -36.24
CA ASN A 375 -9.86 -22.38 -35.68
C ASN A 375 -9.63 -20.87 -35.68
N PRO A 376 -10.45 -20.06 -36.39
CA PRO A 376 -10.33 -18.62 -36.31
C PRO A 376 -10.79 -18.20 -34.91
N VAL A 377 -9.83 -17.80 -34.08
CA VAL A 377 -10.10 -17.16 -32.79
C VAL A 377 -10.78 -15.83 -33.09
N GLU A 378 -12.08 -15.77 -32.87
CA GLU A 378 -12.84 -14.52 -32.82
C GLU A 378 -12.43 -13.80 -31.54
N VAL A 379 -11.45 -12.91 -31.67
CA VAL A 379 -10.98 -12.06 -30.56
C VAL A 379 -12.10 -11.07 -30.26
N ALA A 380 -12.95 -11.39 -29.28
CA ALA A 380 -13.81 -10.41 -28.64
C ALA A 380 -12.88 -9.35 -28.03
N ALA A 381 -12.90 -8.15 -28.61
CA ALA A 381 -12.21 -7.01 -28.06
C ALA A 381 -12.80 -6.72 -26.68
N VAL A 382 -12.07 -7.10 -25.63
CA VAL A 382 -12.30 -6.59 -24.28
C VAL A 382 -12.04 -5.09 -24.37
N ALA A 383 -13.11 -4.29 -24.30
CA ALA A 383 -12.99 -2.85 -24.22
C ALA A 383 -12.19 -2.53 -22.96
N THR A 384 -11.00 -1.97 -23.16
CA THR A 384 -10.11 -1.49 -22.10
C THR A 384 -10.85 -0.50 -21.21
N ASP A 385 -10.73 -0.68 -19.90
CA ASP A 385 -11.31 0.19 -18.88
C ASP A 385 -11.03 1.66 -19.20
N LYS A 386 -12.12 2.41 -19.40
CA LYS A 386 -12.08 3.84 -19.68
C LYS A 386 -11.60 4.54 -18.42
N ALA A 387 -10.58 5.38 -18.59
CA ALA A 387 -9.91 6.13 -17.52
C ALA A 387 -10.89 6.74 -16.51
N ALA A 388 -10.57 6.57 -15.23
CA ALA A 388 -11.28 7.17 -14.11
C ALA A 388 -11.38 8.70 -14.28
N SER A 389 -12.59 9.22 -14.08
CA SER A 389 -12.91 10.65 -14.10
C SER A 389 -12.08 11.41 -13.06
N THR A 390 -11.43 12.51 -13.46
CA THR A 390 -10.72 13.46 -12.58
C THR A 390 -11.65 14.40 -11.80
N ALA A 391 -12.96 14.15 -11.84
CA ALA A 391 -13.93 14.95 -11.09
C ALA A 391 -13.82 14.66 -9.59
N LYS A 392 -13.98 15.71 -8.77
CA LYS A 392 -14.22 15.58 -7.32
C LYS A 392 -15.27 14.47 -7.09
N PRO A 393 -15.09 13.56 -6.11
CA PRO A 393 -16.07 12.52 -5.84
C PRO A 393 -17.43 13.17 -5.59
N ALA A 394 -18.46 12.64 -6.28
CA ALA A 394 -19.81 13.13 -6.15
C ALA A 394 -20.25 13.03 -4.68
N GLN A 395 -20.85 14.09 -4.16
CA GLN A 395 -21.35 14.12 -2.79
C GLN A 395 -22.79 13.59 -2.71
N SER A 396 -23.24 13.26 -1.49
CA SER A 396 -24.61 12.81 -1.24
C SER A 396 -25.62 13.82 -1.79
N GLY A 397 -26.54 13.35 -2.64
CA GLY A 397 -27.57 14.16 -3.31
C GLY A 397 -27.20 14.64 -4.71
N GLU A 398 -25.98 14.36 -5.19
CA GLU A 398 -25.58 14.63 -6.57
C GLU A 398 -25.91 13.45 -7.51
N THR A 399 -26.08 13.74 -8.80
CA THR A 399 -26.25 12.72 -9.84
C THR A 399 -24.90 12.39 -10.47
N VAL A 400 -24.48 11.13 -10.41
CA VAL A 400 -23.31 10.62 -11.14
C VAL A 400 -23.71 10.30 -12.58
N ASN A 401 -23.11 10.98 -13.55
CA ASN A 401 -23.38 10.76 -14.97
C ASN A 401 -22.26 9.97 -15.63
N VAL A 402 -22.59 8.80 -16.18
CA VAL A 402 -21.63 7.93 -16.90
C VAL A 402 -22.06 7.80 -18.35
N ALA A 403 -21.22 8.26 -19.28
CA ALA A 403 -21.46 8.09 -20.71
C ALA A 403 -21.05 6.68 -21.16
N LEU A 404 -22.05 5.84 -21.49
CA LEU A 404 -21.86 4.44 -21.89
C LEU A 404 -21.39 4.27 -23.35
N GLY A 405 -21.63 5.27 -24.20
CA GLY A 405 -21.33 5.18 -25.63
C GLY A 405 -22.40 4.41 -26.42
N LEU A 406 -22.01 3.91 -27.60
CA LEU A 406 -22.87 3.05 -28.41
C LEU A 406 -22.82 1.62 -27.87
N LEU A 407 -23.99 1.01 -27.69
CA LEU A 407 -24.13 -0.39 -27.30
C LEU A 407 -24.83 -1.16 -28.41
N ASP A 408 -24.13 -2.13 -28.98
CA ASP A 408 -24.70 -3.03 -29.98
C ASP A 408 -25.69 -4.02 -29.35
N PRO A 409 -26.66 -4.57 -30.11
CA PRO A 409 -27.61 -5.55 -29.59
C PRO A 409 -26.92 -6.73 -28.90
N GLY A 410 -27.32 -6.99 -27.65
CA GLY A 410 -26.79 -8.09 -26.83
C GLY A 410 -25.55 -7.74 -26.01
N GLN A 411 -24.99 -6.53 -26.14
CA GLN A 411 -23.93 -6.07 -25.25
C GLN A 411 -24.45 -5.78 -23.85
N VAL A 412 -23.58 -6.00 -22.87
CA VAL A 412 -23.85 -5.80 -21.45
C VAL A 412 -22.85 -4.78 -20.92
N VAL A 413 -23.33 -3.83 -20.12
CA VAL A 413 -22.49 -2.91 -19.36
C VAL A 413 -22.74 -3.14 -17.88
N VAL A 414 -21.64 -3.28 -17.13
CA VAL A 414 -21.66 -3.38 -15.68
C VAL A 414 -21.06 -2.10 -15.11
N ILE A 415 -21.77 -1.44 -14.20
CA ILE A 415 -21.30 -0.23 -13.51
C ILE A 415 -21.13 -0.58 -12.04
N THR A 416 -19.91 -0.38 -11.53
CA THR A 416 -19.58 -0.57 -10.12
C THR A 416 -19.17 0.77 -9.53
N PHE A 417 -19.59 1.05 -8.30
CA PHE A 417 -19.21 2.26 -7.57
C PHE A 417 -19.19 2.00 -6.07
N ASP A 418 -18.31 2.71 -5.36
CA ASP A 418 -18.23 2.69 -3.91
C ASP A 418 -18.91 3.93 -3.32
N VAL A 419 -19.58 3.75 -2.17
CA VAL A 419 -20.24 4.83 -1.45
C VAL A 419 -19.68 4.91 -0.04
N THR A 420 -19.06 6.05 0.28
CA THR A 420 -18.68 6.39 1.66
C THR A 420 -19.82 7.18 2.30
N VAL A 421 -20.34 6.68 3.41
CA VAL A 421 -21.36 7.40 4.19
C VAL A 421 -20.68 8.11 5.36
N ASP A 422 -20.87 9.44 5.44
CA ASP A 422 -20.32 10.26 6.53
C ASP A 422 -20.94 9.86 7.88
N VAL A 423 -20.17 9.96 8.97
CA VAL A 423 -20.62 9.65 10.34
C VAL A 423 -21.67 10.64 10.87
N THR A 424 -21.83 11.80 10.24
CA THR A 424 -22.75 12.88 10.63
C THR A 424 -24.16 12.72 10.06
N ILE A 425 -24.68 11.50 10.02
CA ILE A 425 -26.04 11.22 9.55
C ILE A 425 -27.05 11.69 10.60
N PRO A 426 -28.09 12.46 10.23
CA PRO A 426 -29.18 12.78 11.14
C PRO A 426 -29.79 11.52 11.74
N ALA A 427 -30.04 11.53 13.06
CA ALA A 427 -30.54 10.37 13.80
C ALA A 427 -31.88 9.80 13.29
N ASN A 428 -32.60 10.50 12.42
CA ASN A 428 -33.84 10.02 11.81
C ASN A 428 -33.63 9.28 10.47
N VAL A 429 -32.44 9.29 9.86
CA VAL A 429 -32.15 8.57 8.61
C VAL A 429 -31.70 7.14 8.94
N GLY A 430 -32.36 6.14 8.34
CA GLY A 430 -32.11 4.72 8.66
C GLY A 430 -31.66 3.87 7.49
N GLN A 431 -31.64 4.45 6.30
CA GLN A 431 -31.24 3.78 5.08
C GLN A 431 -30.76 4.81 4.06
N VAL A 432 -29.92 4.36 3.14
CA VAL A 432 -29.52 5.09 1.94
C VAL A 432 -30.03 4.29 0.75
N CYS A 433 -30.62 4.96 -0.23
CA CYS A 433 -31.16 4.33 -1.41
C CYS A 433 -30.57 4.94 -2.67
N ASN A 434 -30.19 4.11 -3.64
CA ASN A 434 -29.63 4.51 -4.91
C ASN A 434 -30.56 4.10 -6.06
N GLN A 435 -30.85 5.04 -6.95
CA GLN A 435 -31.65 4.83 -8.14
C GLN A 435 -30.87 5.31 -9.36
N GLY A 436 -30.59 4.40 -10.29
CA GLY A 436 -30.04 4.73 -11.59
C GLY A 436 -31.13 5.04 -12.61
N VAL A 437 -30.77 5.85 -13.61
CA VAL A 437 -31.58 6.12 -14.81
C VAL A 437 -30.71 5.85 -16.03
N VAL A 438 -31.18 4.98 -16.92
CA VAL A 438 -30.55 4.72 -18.22
C VAL A 438 -31.32 5.48 -19.28
N SER A 439 -30.64 6.34 -20.02
CA SER A 439 -31.19 7.14 -21.11
C SER A 439 -30.45 6.90 -22.42
N GLY A 440 -31.15 6.94 -23.55
CA GLY A 440 -30.56 6.86 -24.89
C GLY A 440 -31.48 7.44 -25.95
N ASP A 441 -30.96 7.68 -27.15
CA ASP A 441 -31.70 8.35 -28.22
C ASP A 441 -32.83 7.50 -28.82
N ASN A 442 -32.82 6.18 -28.56
CA ASN A 442 -33.70 5.19 -29.19
C ASN A 442 -34.70 4.51 -28.23
N PHE A 443 -34.76 4.91 -26.95
CA PHE A 443 -35.75 4.41 -25.99
C PHE A 443 -36.07 5.45 -24.92
N ALA A 444 -37.22 5.30 -24.25
CA ALA A 444 -37.57 6.15 -23.11
C ALA A 444 -36.70 5.79 -21.89
N ASN A 445 -36.39 6.77 -21.03
CA ASN A 445 -35.59 6.53 -19.84
C ASN A 445 -36.11 5.33 -19.02
N VAL A 446 -35.20 4.45 -18.63
CA VAL A 446 -35.49 3.25 -17.83
C VAL A 446 -34.82 3.41 -16.46
N LEU A 447 -35.56 3.10 -15.39
CA LEU A 447 -35.00 3.08 -14.04
C LEU A 447 -34.35 1.72 -13.78
N THR A 448 -33.25 1.72 -13.01
CA THR A 448 -32.69 0.48 -12.47
C THR A 448 -33.65 -0.18 -11.49
N ASP A 449 -33.45 -1.47 -11.23
CA ASP A 449 -34.29 -2.29 -10.37
C ASP A 449 -33.46 -3.07 -9.36
N ASP A 450 -33.90 -3.13 -8.10
CA ASP A 450 -33.33 -4.00 -7.08
C ASP A 450 -33.92 -5.42 -7.23
N PRO A 451 -33.12 -6.43 -7.61
CA PRO A 451 -33.63 -7.77 -7.85
C PRO A 451 -34.21 -8.46 -6.60
N ASN A 452 -33.96 -7.92 -5.41
CA ASN A 452 -34.48 -8.45 -4.15
C ASN A 452 -35.85 -7.86 -3.77
N VAL A 453 -36.31 -6.83 -4.48
CA VAL A 453 -37.58 -6.16 -4.24
C VAL A 453 -38.54 -6.53 -5.38
N GLY A 454 -39.81 -6.73 -5.05
CA GLY A 454 -40.82 -7.04 -6.05
C GLY A 454 -41.21 -5.80 -6.84
N GLY A 455 -40.83 -5.75 -8.11
CA GLY A 455 -41.17 -4.67 -9.03
C GLY A 455 -40.32 -4.74 -10.29
N VAL A 456 -40.15 -3.59 -10.97
CA VAL A 456 -39.29 -3.45 -12.18
C VAL A 456 -38.51 -2.14 -12.20
N THR A 457 -38.60 -1.33 -11.15
CA THR A 457 -37.97 0.00 -11.04
C THR A 457 -37.70 0.36 -9.58
N ASP A 458 -37.31 -0.62 -8.76
CA ASP A 458 -37.10 -0.41 -7.33
C ASP A 458 -35.69 0.12 -7.04
N PRO A 459 -35.55 1.14 -6.18
CA PRO A 459 -34.23 1.61 -5.76
C PRO A 459 -33.58 0.59 -4.83
N THR A 460 -32.27 0.38 -4.97
CA THR A 460 -31.50 -0.46 -4.05
C THR A 460 -31.26 0.31 -2.76
N CYS A 461 -31.78 -0.19 -1.64
CA CYS A 461 -31.70 0.47 -0.33
C CYS A 461 -30.83 -0.33 0.65
N THR A 462 -29.81 0.32 1.21
CA THR A 462 -28.94 -0.23 2.26
C THR A 462 -29.33 0.35 3.61
N THR A 463 -29.62 -0.51 4.58
CA THR A 463 -29.90 -0.10 5.97
C THR A 463 -28.64 0.39 6.66
N LEU A 464 -28.75 1.47 7.44
CA LEU A 464 -27.64 2.03 8.20
C LEU A 464 -27.61 1.50 9.64
N PRO A 465 -26.43 1.22 10.21
CA PRO A 465 -26.31 0.90 11.62
C PRO A 465 -26.79 2.07 12.48
N ARG A 466 -27.67 1.80 13.43
CA ARG A 466 -28.18 2.79 14.37
C ARG A 466 -27.71 2.46 15.76
N VAL A 467 -27.33 3.51 16.50
CA VAL A 467 -27.19 3.43 17.95
C VAL A 467 -28.58 3.19 18.53
N ASP A 468 -28.79 2.01 19.09
CA ASP A 468 -30.03 1.62 19.78
C ASP A 468 -29.73 1.55 21.27
N ILE A 469 -30.03 2.61 22.02
CA ILE A 469 -29.86 2.64 23.48
C ILE A 469 -31.22 2.50 24.14
N GLU A 470 -31.33 1.47 24.96
CA GLU A 470 -32.46 1.26 25.87
C GLU A 470 -32.03 1.67 27.29
N VAL A 471 -32.83 2.53 27.93
CA VAL A 471 -32.62 2.92 29.33
C VAL A 471 -33.82 2.47 30.15
N THR A 472 -33.57 1.60 31.13
CA THR A 472 -34.58 1.18 32.11
C THR A 472 -34.19 1.65 33.51
N ILE A 473 -35.22 1.96 34.30
CA ILE A 473 -35.04 2.38 35.70
C ILE A 473 -35.90 1.42 36.53
N SER A 474 -35.29 0.83 37.55
CA SER A 474 -35.98 0.04 38.57
C SER A 474 -35.57 0.51 39.94
N ASP A 475 -36.40 0.24 40.94
CA ASP A 475 -36.10 0.52 42.33
C ASP A 475 -36.40 -0.69 43.22
N ASN A 476 -35.69 -0.77 44.34
CA ASN A 476 -35.87 -1.83 45.32
C ASN A 476 -35.48 -1.31 46.72
N PRO A 477 -36.29 -1.52 47.77
CA PRO A 477 -37.60 -2.21 47.76
C PRO A 477 -38.77 -1.34 47.29
N ASP A 478 -39.67 -1.93 46.50
CA ASP A 478 -40.98 -1.40 46.12
C ASP A 478 -42.07 -2.47 46.41
N PRO A 479 -43.03 -2.25 47.33
CA PRO A 479 -43.28 -1.03 48.09
C PRO A 479 -42.24 -0.77 49.20
N LEU A 480 -41.96 0.50 49.43
CA LEU A 480 -41.11 0.94 50.54
C LEU A 480 -41.89 0.78 51.86
N GLU A 481 -41.63 -0.29 52.60
CA GLU A 481 -42.20 -0.44 53.95
C GLU A 481 -41.51 0.54 54.91
N ALA A 482 -42.31 1.34 55.63
CA ALA A 482 -41.80 2.16 56.73
C ALA A 482 -41.26 1.21 57.80
N GLY A 483 -39.94 1.26 58.06
CA GLY A 483 -39.28 0.35 58.99
C GLY A 483 -39.97 0.33 60.35
N ALA A 484 -40.64 -0.78 60.67
CA ALA A 484 -41.09 -1.04 62.03
C ALA A 484 -39.84 -1.06 62.92
N ASN A 485 -39.71 -0.07 63.81
CA ASN A 485 -38.57 0.22 64.71
C ASN A 485 -37.50 1.22 64.23
N GLY A 486 -37.83 2.19 63.35
CA GLY A 486 -36.93 3.33 63.09
C GLY A 486 -35.66 2.98 62.30
N GLY A 487 -35.65 1.84 61.62
CA GLY A 487 -34.62 1.48 60.65
C GLY A 487 -34.78 2.32 59.37
N VAL A 488 -33.68 2.89 58.89
CA VAL A 488 -33.63 3.59 57.60
C VAL A 488 -33.59 2.52 56.50
N ASN A 489 -34.68 2.38 55.75
CA ASN A 489 -34.70 1.55 54.54
C ASN A 489 -34.20 2.41 53.38
N ASN A 490 -33.02 2.09 52.86
CA ASN A 490 -32.47 2.78 51.69
C ASN A 490 -33.19 2.25 50.43
N LEU A 491 -33.86 3.15 49.71
CA LEU A 491 -34.35 2.89 48.36
C LEU A 491 -33.16 2.92 47.40
N VAL A 492 -32.95 1.82 46.67
CA VAL A 492 -31.89 1.73 45.65
C VAL A 492 -32.54 1.87 44.28
N HIS A 493 -32.15 2.90 43.53
CA HIS A 493 -32.49 3.01 42.11
C HIS A 493 -31.40 2.36 41.26
N THR A 494 -31.79 1.46 40.38
CA THR A 494 -30.92 0.85 39.36
C THR A 494 -31.31 1.40 38.01
N ILE A 495 -30.39 2.15 37.40
CA ILE A 495 -30.49 2.59 36.00
C ILE A 495 -29.69 1.60 35.16
N THR A 496 -30.36 0.91 34.25
CA THR A 496 -29.71 0.03 33.28
C THR A 496 -29.72 0.71 31.93
N VAL A 497 -28.53 0.99 31.41
CA VAL A 497 -28.32 1.47 30.04
C VAL A 497 -27.84 0.27 29.23
N LYS A 498 -28.60 -0.12 28.21
CA LYS A 498 -28.29 -1.23 27.32
C LYS A 498 -28.09 -0.68 25.91
N ASN A 499 -26.92 -0.93 25.32
CA ASN A 499 -26.70 -0.73 23.90
C ASN A 499 -27.18 -1.99 23.16
N ASN A 500 -28.30 -1.88 22.47
CA ASN A 500 -28.84 -2.86 21.52
C ASN A 500 -28.34 -2.59 20.08
N GLY A 501 -27.60 -1.49 19.86
CA GLY A 501 -26.94 -1.19 18.59
C GLY A 501 -25.68 -2.03 18.37
N PRO A 502 -25.04 -1.91 17.19
CA PRO A 502 -23.81 -2.63 16.86
C PRO A 502 -22.61 -2.25 17.73
#